data_AF-A0AAV9ILC3-F1
#
_entry.id   AF-A0AAV9ILC3-F1
#
_cell.length_a   1.000
_cell.length_b   1.000
_cell.length_c   1.000
_cell.angle_alpha   90.00
_cell.angle_beta   90.00
_cell.angle_gamma   90.00
#
_symmetry.space_group_name_H-M   'P 1'
#
loop_
_entity.id
_entity.type
_entity.pdbx_description
1 polymer ?
#
loop_
_entity_poly.entity_id
_entity_poly.type
_entity_poly.pdbx_seq_one_letter_code
_entity_poly.pdbx_strand_id
1 'polypeptide(L)'
;MKPFGIGSPKKRKRVEFSRKTQEIEPSEGSFDPSKSINHLPQELLANIFSYLPPEEIPQCSLVCKKWREATHVEDSLWRKLALTRWPCQVNLKRNQSWRSLFISNFRYERLSERFPFLSDEIELEVASLSLDKVFSCGWLPCMDNQNDTQRYVLAGTKNHKLLLIDSAQLKMNVFSPPTISGASRTFSSENVSYPCHGGIRVVLFHPSNRTVVTSGSSSHEMLLWDAASFISSTKCPKPLAGFSEHSDWIFSADWLDDNFFATAGRDGKVYAWNVEPNRSVKENIGAQTNSPHDTEEIPIYKSIAKLVDHGSERRIREVKSDPFHKQFGILSLSNEEDGEFQVWDIEQRKPISTVPLSSSRDAVTLAYYPERNVYFVGSHVRLYMLDPRVGRLQNSVYFLNNLHASHIRSLVVRYHMLTIGFGTGRLFFYDLRKGNETLVRNGHRGLRLGRGWVRQENQTDSPGPHLIEDYNPAVYCMSYREDGHSLFVGGGPLQLNLYGSYASFLQVNPARLIQSQRNCLEA
;
A
#
# COMPACT_ATOMS: atom_id res chain seq x y z
N MET A 1 -70.27 49.48 5.63
CA MET A 1 -69.02 49.25 6.38
C MET A 1 -67.97 48.71 5.41
N LYS A 2 -66.77 49.32 5.42
CA LYS A 2 -65.61 48.99 4.56
C LYS A 2 -65.06 47.58 4.88
N PRO A 3 -64.21 47.06 3.99
CA PRO A 3 -62.86 46.73 4.45
C PRO A 3 -61.78 47.36 3.56
N PHE A 4 -60.82 48.03 4.20
CA PHE A 4 -59.43 48.18 3.74
C PHE A 4 -58.71 46.85 4.06
N GLY A 5 -57.71 46.32 3.37
CA GLY A 5 -56.85 46.78 2.27
C GLY A 5 -55.46 46.20 2.54
N ILE A 6 -54.87 45.41 1.63
CA ILE A 6 -53.44 45.07 1.60
C ILE A 6 -52.98 45.12 0.14
N GLY A 7 -51.90 45.87 -0.10
CA GLY A 7 -51.44 46.29 -1.42
C GLY A 7 -50.61 45.27 -2.20
N SER A 8 -50.55 45.50 -3.51
CA SER A 8 -49.67 44.83 -4.45
C SER A 8 -48.75 45.84 -5.15
N PRO A 9 -47.50 45.48 -5.51
CA PRO A 9 -46.48 46.44 -5.92
C PRO A 9 -46.58 46.83 -7.41
N LYS A 10 -46.16 48.07 -7.66
CA LYS A 10 -46.25 48.85 -8.90
C LYS A 10 -45.50 48.21 -10.09
N LYS A 11 -46.19 48.06 -11.24
CA LYS A 11 -45.55 47.91 -12.57
C LYS A 11 -45.01 49.27 -13.04
N ARG A 12 -43.69 49.40 -13.18
CA ARG A 12 -43.05 50.56 -13.84
C ARG A 12 -42.97 50.32 -15.35
N LYS A 13 -43.31 51.37 -16.12
CA LYS A 13 -43.35 51.43 -17.58
C LYS A 13 -41.98 51.18 -18.22
N ARG A 14 -42.02 50.51 -19.38
CA ARG A 14 -40.92 50.29 -20.33
C ARG A 14 -40.47 51.64 -20.89
N VAL A 15 -39.19 51.98 -20.72
CA VAL A 15 -38.55 53.13 -21.37
C VAL A 15 -37.80 52.60 -22.58
N GLU A 16 -38.18 53.05 -23.76
CA GLU A 16 -37.42 52.85 -24.99
C GLU A 16 -36.14 53.69 -24.94
N PHE A 17 -34.99 53.03 -25.03
CA PHE A 17 -33.71 53.69 -25.28
C PHE A 17 -33.29 53.38 -26.71
N SER A 18 -33.27 54.42 -27.54
CA SER A 18 -32.69 54.42 -28.88
C SER A 18 -31.23 53.93 -28.80
N ARG A 19 -30.95 52.78 -29.41
CA ARG A 19 -29.57 52.32 -29.65
C ARG A 19 -28.98 53.21 -30.74
N LYS A 20 -28.16 54.19 -30.34
CA LYS A 20 -27.07 54.63 -31.22
C LYS A 20 -26.02 53.53 -31.22
N THR A 21 -25.89 52.84 -32.34
CA THR A 21 -24.75 51.99 -32.65
C THR A 21 -23.52 52.90 -32.72
N GLN A 22 -22.75 52.96 -31.63
CA GLN A 22 -21.35 53.34 -31.72
C GLN A 22 -20.61 52.10 -32.19
N GLU A 23 -20.13 52.13 -33.43
CA GLU A 23 -19.04 51.27 -33.85
C GLU A 23 -17.87 51.56 -32.90
N ILE A 24 -17.60 50.62 -32.01
CA ILE A 24 -16.37 50.59 -31.23
C ILE A 24 -15.32 50.08 -32.21
N GLU A 25 -14.59 50.99 -32.84
CA GLU A 25 -13.31 50.62 -33.45
C GLU A 25 -12.44 49.96 -32.37
N PRO A 26 -11.74 48.85 -32.68
CA PRO A 26 -10.83 48.25 -31.72
C PRO A 26 -9.71 49.25 -31.47
N SER A 27 -9.72 49.90 -30.29
CA SER A 27 -8.55 50.62 -29.84
C SER A 27 -7.43 49.58 -29.72
N GLU A 28 -6.46 49.62 -30.62
CA GLU A 28 -5.18 48.96 -30.44
C GLU A 28 -4.57 49.53 -29.16
N GLY A 29 -4.83 48.84 -28.04
CA GLY A 29 -4.13 49.10 -26.80
C GLY A 29 -2.66 48.86 -27.08
N SER A 30 -1.87 49.94 -27.12
CA SER A 30 -0.43 49.85 -27.27
C SER A 30 0.11 48.90 -26.21
N PHE A 31 0.63 47.76 -26.66
CA PHE A 31 1.26 46.79 -25.79
C PHE A 31 2.54 47.43 -25.25
N ASP A 32 2.48 48.01 -24.06
CA ASP A 32 3.63 48.59 -23.39
C ASP A 32 4.64 47.47 -23.08
N PRO A 33 5.76 47.37 -23.82
CA PRO A 33 6.69 46.26 -23.67
C PRO A 33 7.28 46.22 -22.26
N SER A 34 7.37 47.39 -21.59
CA SER A 34 7.92 47.53 -20.24
C SER A 34 7.07 46.83 -19.16
N LYS A 35 5.80 46.52 -19.45
CA LYS A 35 4.89 45.75 -18.58
C LYS A 35 4.84 44.26 -18.92
N SER A 36 5.66 43.79 -19.85
CA SER A 36 5.73 42.37 -20.20
C SER A 36 6.26 41.56 -19.01
N ILE A 37 5.57 40.45 -18.68
CA ILE A 37 6.00 39.48 -17.67
C ILE A 37 7.43 38.95 -17.95
N ASN A 38 7.90 39.05 -19.19
CA ASN A 38 9.26 38.71 -19.59
C ASN A 38 10.35 39.56 -18.94
N HIS A 39 10.02 40.69 -18.30
CA HIS A 39 10.99 41.50 -17.54
C HIS A 39 11.22 40.97 -16.12
N LEU A 40 10.36 40.07 -15.63
CA LEU A 40 10.53 39.49 -14.30
C LEU A 40 11.79 38.61 -14.22
N PRO A 41 12.46 38.55 -13.06
CA PRO A 41 13.46 37.53 -12.76
C PRO A 41 12.92 36.11 -12.96
N GLN A 42 13.83 35.17 -13.24
CA GLN A 42 13.48 33.79 -13.59
C GLN A 42 12.78 33.06 -12.43
N GLU A 43 13.15 33.38 -11.20
CA GLU A 43 12.59 32.84 -9.95
C GLU A 43 11.14 33.30 -9.76
N LEU A 44 10.83 34.54 -10.12
CA LEU A 44 9.45 35.06 -10.05
C LEU A 44 8.58 34.44 -11.15
N LEU A 45 9.11 34.27 -12.36
CA LEU A 45 8.44 33.53 -13.44
C LEU A 45 8.14 32.09 -13.02
N ALA A 46 9.14 31.39 -12.46
CA ALA A 46 8.99 30.03 -11.94
C ALA A 46 7.92 29.98 -10.83
N ASN A 47 7.92 30.93 -9.89
CA ASN A 47 6.89 30.99 -8.85
C ASN A 47 5.49 31.26 -9.44
N ILE A 48 5.36 32.10 -10.46
CA ILE A 48 4.08 32.32 -11.16
C ILE A 48 3.61 31.02 -11.83
N PHE A 49 4.50 30.33 -12.55
CA PHE A 49 4.16 29.05 -13.20
C PHE A 49 3.79 27.95 -12.19
N SER A 50 4.24 28.04 -10.93
CA SER A 50 3.84 27.08 -9.89
C SER A 50 2.35 27.12 -9.52
N TYR A 51 1.62 28.16 -9.95
CA TYR A 51 0.16 28.26 -9.77
C TYR A 51 -0.62 27.71 -10.96
N LEU A 52 0.05 27.34 -12.06
CA LEU A 52 -0.59 26.73 -13.22
C LEU A 52 -0.82 25.23 -12.98
N PRO A 53 -1.85 24.64 -13.61
CA PRO A 53 -1.97 23.19 -13.70
C PRO A 53 -0.69 22.56 -14.25
N PRO A 54 -0.20 21.45 -13.69
CA PRO A 54 1.02 20.80 -14.16
C PRO A 54 1.04 20.45 -15.66
N GLU A 55 -0.14 20.25 -16.24
CA GLU A 55 -0.36 19.94 -17.66
C GLU A 55 -0.06 21.13 -18.58
N GLU A 56 -0.15 22.36 -18.07
CA GLU A 56 0.08 23.58 -18.84
C GLU A 56 1.56 24.02 -18.81
N ILE A 57 2.33 23.57 -17.82
CA ILE A 57 3.75 23.93 -17.66
C ILE A 57 4.60 23.58 -18.91
N PRO A 58 4.42 22.42 -19.56
CA PRO A 58 5.09 22.13 -20.84
C PRO A 58 4.76 23.15 -21.93
N GLN A 59 3.54 23.70 -21.97
CA GLN A 59 3.18 24.72 -22.95
C GLN A 59 3.93 26.03 -22.69
N CYS A 60 4.13 26.41 -21.42
CA CYS A 60 4.94 27.57 -21.06
C CYS A 60 6.37 27.47 -21.61
N SER A 61 6.96 26.27 -21.61
CA SER A 61 8.32 26.02 -22.12
C SER A 61 8.48 26.22 -23.65
N LEU A 62 7.36 26.28 -24.38
CA LEU A 62 7.31 26.48 -25.82
C LEU A 62 7.20 27.96 -26.22
N VAL A 63 6.92 28.87 -25.27
CA VAL A 63 6.69 30.30 -25.55
C VAL A 63 7.98 31.01 -25.97
N CYS A 64 9.04 30.91 -25.15
CA CYS A 64 10.35 31.49 -25.47
C CYS A 64 11.47 30.84 -24.65
N LYS A 65 12.74 31.17 -24.97
CA LYS A 65 13.92 30.64 -24.25
C LYS A 65 13.85 30.93 -22.74
N LYS A 66 13.48 32.15 -22.35
CA LYS A 66 13.40 32.56 -20.94
C LYS A 66 12.33 31.76 -20.17
N TRP A 67 11.17 31.50 -20.77
CA TRP A 67 10.13 30.68 -20.12
C TRP A 67 10.55 29.21 -20.04
N ARG A 68 11.26 28.71 -21.06
CA ARG A 68 11.87 27.38 -21.02
C ARG A 68 12.88 27.27 -19.88
N GLU A 69 13.74 28.27 -19.68
CA GLU A 69 14.70 28.30 -18.58
C GLU A 69 13.97 28.32 -17.22
N ALA A 70 12.98 29.19 -17.04
CA ALA A 70 12.16 29.25 -15.83
C ALA A 70 11.38 27.96 -15.52
N THR A 71 11.09 27.13 -16.53
CA THR A 71 10.41 25.84 -16.35
C THR A 71 11.36 24.65 -16.28
N HIS A 72 12.57 24.71 -16.84
CA HIS A 72 13.50 23.57 -16.90
C HIS A 72 14.67 23.65 -15.92
N VAL A 73 15.19 24.86 -15.69
CA VAL A 73 16.41 25.09 -14.90
C VAL A 73 16.05 25.35 -13.44
N GLU A 74 14.93 26.02 -13.19
CA GLU A 74 14.47 26.32 -11.84
C GLU A 74 13.92 25.08 -11.14
N ASP A 75 14.76 24.48 -10.32
CA ASP A 75 14.43 23.33 -9.47
C ASP A 75 13.41 23.70 -8.37
N SER A 76 13.35 24.99 -8.00
CA SER A 76 12.42 25.57 -7.04
C SER A 76 10.94 25.41 -7.43
N LEU A 77 10.61 25.55 -8.73
CA LEU A 77 9.28 25.31 -9.28
C LEU A 77 8.83 23.87 -9.01
N TRP A 78 9.62 22.90 -9.46
CA TRP A 78 9.28 21.48 -9.35
C TRP A 78 9.29 21.00 -7.91
N ARG A 79 10.19 21.54 -7.09
CA ARG A 79 10.21 21.30 -5.65
C ARG A 79 8.91 21.77 -4.98
N LYS A 80 8.47 23.00 -5.28
CA LYS A 80 7.22 23.54 -4.73
C LYS A 80 6.01 22.70 -5.15
N LEU A 81 5.93 22.32 -6.43
CA LEU A 81 4.86 21.48 -6.95
C LEU A 81 4.84 20.09 -6.30
N ALA A 82 6.01 19.45 -6.17
CA ALA A 82 6.13 18.13 -5.55
C ALA A 82 5.73 18.14 -4.07
N LEU A 83 6.22 19.12 -3.29
CA LEU A 83 5.89 19.27 -1.87
C LEU A 83 4.41 19.58 -1.64
N THR A 84 3.78 20.31 -2.56
CA THR A 84 2.35 20.64 -2.46
C THR A 84 1.47 19.43 -2.80
N ARG A 85 1.88 18.60 -3.75
CA ARG A 85 1.06 17.52 -4.29
C ARG A 85 1.25 16.18 -3.57
N TRP A 86 2.48 15.85 -3.20
CA TRP A 86 2.83 14.57 -2.53
C TRP A 86 3.79 14.79 -1.35
N PRO A 87 3.41 15.58 -0.33
CA PRO A 87 4.28 15.92 0.80
C PRO A 87 4.92 14.69 1.46
N CYS A 88 4.22 13.56 1.50
CA CYS A 88 4.70 12.34 2.14
C CYS A 88 5.61 11.48 1.24
N GLN A 89 5.58 11.64 -0.08
CA GLN A 89 6.43 10.88 -1.02
C GLN A 89 7.76 11.57 -1.30
N VAL A 90 7.93 12.83 -0.89
CA VAL A 90 9.12 13.62 -1.16
C VAL A 90 10.37 13.07 -0.47
N ASN A 91 10.24 12.41 0.67
CA ASN A 91 11.37 11.78 1.37
C ASN A 91 11.98 10.61 0.57
N LEU A 92 11.27 10.10 -0.45
CA LEU A 92 11.78 9.12 -1.41
C LEU A 92 12.56 9.76 -2.57
N LYS A 93 12.80 11.08 -2.51
CA LYS A 93 13.70 11.76 -3.45
C LYS A 93 15.11 11.20 -3.28
N ARG A 94 15.41 10.16 -4.06
CA ARG A 94 16.77 9.64 -4.29
C ARG A 94 17.66 10.74 -4.92
N ASN A 95 18.80 10.36 -5.47
CA ASN A 95 19.74 11.26 -6.17
C ASN A 95 19.20 11.89 -7.49
N GLN A 96 17.88 12.02 -7.66
CA GLN A 96 17.22 12.63 -8.83
C GLN A 96 16.87 14.12 -8.60
N SER A 97 16.74 14.89 -9.68
CA SER A 97 16.25 16.28 -9.65
C SER A 97 14.77 16.35 -9.28
N TRP A 98 14.28 17.49 -8.79
CA TRP A 98 12.86 17.63 -8.47
C TRP A 98 11.97 17.55 -9.70
N ARG A 99 12.46 18.04 -10.85
CA ARG A 99 11.77 17.89 -12.12
C ARG A 99 11.57 16.42 -12.48
N SER A 100 12.63 15.61 -12.39
CA SER A 100 12.56 14.18 -12.70
C SER A 100 11.60 13.44 -11.76
N LEU A 101 11.70 13.73 -10.45
CA LEU A 101 10.80 13.19 -9.44
C LEU A 101 9.35 13.55 -9.75
N PHE A 102 9.06 14.84 -9.99
CA PHE A 102 7.72 15.32 -10.24
C PHE A 102 7.12 14.70 -11.49
N ILE A 103 7.84 14.70 -12.61
CA ILE A 103 7.35 14.13 -13.87
C ILE A 103 7.07 12.63 -13.71
N SER A 104 7.95 11.90 -13.02
CA SER A 104 7.77 10.46 -12.79
C SER A 104 6.55 10.17 -11.92
N ASN A 105 6.43 10.83 -10.76
CA ASN A 105 5.27 10.68 -9.88
C ASN A 105 3.97 11.11 -10.55
N PHE A 106 3.99 12.18 -11.34
CA PHE A 106 2.83 12.64 -12.09
C PHE A 106 2.38 11.59 -13.11
N ARG A 107 3.31 10.96 -13.84
CA ARG A 107 3.01 9.86 -14.75
C ARG A 107 2.42 8.65 -14.00
N TYR A 108 3.00 8.29 -12.85
CA TYR A 108 2.53 7.16 -12.04
C TYR A 108 1.14 7.41 -11.44
N GLU A 109 0.87 8.62 -10.98
CA GLU A 109 -0.46 9.04 -10.52
C GLU A 109 -1.48 8.91 -11.65
N ARG A 110 -1.20 9.48 -12.82
CA ARG A 110 -2.08 9.39 -14.00
C ARG A 110 -2.30 7.95 -14.46
N LEU A 111 -1.26 7.12 -14.40
CA LEU A 111 -1.39 5.70 -14.69
C LEU A 111 -2.29 5.00 -13.68
N SER A 112 -2.13 5.29 -12.38
CA SER A 112 -2.93 4.68 -11.32
C SER A 112 -4.44 4.93 -11.48
N GLU A 113 -4.84 6.08 -12.03
CA GLU A 113 -6.24 6.39 -12.32
C GLU A 113 -6.82 5.50 -13.41
N ARG A 114 -6.00 5.11 -14.39
CA ARG A 114 -6.40 4.31 -15.56
C ARG A 114 -6.04 2.83 -15.43
N PHE A 115 -5.17 2.48 -14.48
CA PHE A 115 -4.67 1.12 -14.25
C PHE A 115 -5.77 0.06 -14.22
N PRO A 116 -6.93 0.29 -13.55
CA PRO A 116 -8.02 -0.66 -13.62
C PRO A 116 -8.36 -0.99 -15.07
N PHE A 117 -8.55 -0.03 -15.97
CA PHE A 117 -8.99 -0.30 -17.34
C PHE A 117 -7.87 -0.81 -18.27
N LEU A 118 -6.63 -0.51 -17.94
CA LEU A 118 -5.47 -0.82 -18.77
C LEU A 118 -4.84 -2.18 -18.46
N SER A 119 -5.12 -2.76 -17.29
CA SER A 119 -4.47 -3.99 -16.83
C SER A 119 -5.19 -5.27 -17.25
N ASP A 120 -4.40 -6.26 -17.65
CA ASP A 120 -4.82 -7.63 -17.92
C ASP A 120 -4.16 -8.60 -16.92
N GLU A 121 -4.85 -9.67 -16.59
CA GLU A 121 -4.37 -10.70 -15.65
C GLU A 121 -3.44 -11.69 -16.36
N ILE A 122 -2.33 -12.00 -15.70
CA ILE A 122 -1.39 -13.05 -16.04
C ILE A 122 -1.31 -13.96 -14.81
N GLU A 123 -2.07 -15.05 -14.83
CA GLU A 123 -2.05 -16.07 -13.78
C GLU A 123 -0.77 -16.90 -13.85
N LEU A 124 -0.14 -17.16 -12.71
CA LEU A 124 1.10 -17.94 -12.60
C LEU A 124 0.80 -19.41 -12.32
N GLU A 125 1.54 -20.31 -12.97
CA GLU A 125 1.42 -21.74 -12.76
C GLU A 125 2.14 -22.18 -11.47
N VAL A 126 1.47 -22.03 -10.32
CA VAL A 126 2.02 -22.35 -8.99
C VAL A 126 1.73 -23.78 -8.50
N ALA A 127 0.96 -24.56 -9.26
CA ALA A 127 0.52 -25.91 -8.89
C ALA A 127 1.69 -26.87 -8.59
N SER A 128 2.73 -26.83 -9.43
CA SER A 128 3.92 -27.69 -9.32
C SER A 128 4.79 -27.37 -8.11
N LEU A 129 4.64 -26.18 -7.52
CA LEU A 129 5.47 -25.72 -6.41
C LEU A 129 4.97 -26.21 -5.04
N SER A 130 3.81 -26.89 -4.99
CA SER A 130 3.21 -27.41 -3.76
C SER A 130 3.10 -26.36 -2.66
N LEU A 131 2.75 -25.11 -3.00
CA LEU A 131 2.59 -24.02 -2.03
C LEU A 131 1.17 -24.00 -1.45
N ASP A 132 1.06 -23.68 -0.16
CA ASP A 132 -0.22 -23.41 0.51
C ASP A 132 -0.33 -21.92 0.77
N LYS A 133 -1.35 -21.28 0.20
CA LYS A 133 -1.82 -19.89 0.41
C LYS A 133 -0.69 -18.86 0.47
N VAL A 134 -0.64 -17.97 -0.51
CA VAL A 134 0.29 -16.82 -0.48
C VAL A 134 -0.29 -15.75 0.45
N PHE A 135 0.39 -15.43 1.55
CA PHE A 135 -0.09 -14.54 2.61
C PHE A 135 0.52 -13.15 2.64
N SER A 136 1.73 -13.00 2.11
CA SER A 136 2.42 -11.71 2.09
C SER A 136 3.26 -11.58 0.83
N CYS A 137 3.52 -10.35 0.40
CA CYS A 137 4.34 -10.10 -0.77
C CYS A 137 4.95 -8.70 -0.73
N GLY A 138 6.07 -8.53 -1.42
CA GLY A 138 6.67 -7.23 -1.70
C GLY A 138 7.54 -7.28 -2.94
N TRP A 139 7.67 -6.14 -3.61
CA TRP A 139 8.62 -5.98 -4.71
C TRP A 139 10.02 -5.70 -4.17
N LEU A 140 11.02 -6.45 -4.66
CA LEU A 140 12.41 -6.15 -4.34
C LEU A 140 12.75 -4.74 -4.86
N PRO A 141 13.39 -3.89 -4.04
CA PRO A 141 13.96 -2.63 -4.49
C PRO A 141 14.93 -2.85 -5.65
N CYS A 142 15.07 -1.84 -6.51
CA CYS A 142 16.07 -1.86 -7.56
C CYS A 142 17.47 -1.86 -6.92
N MET A 143 18.35 -2.74 -7.40
CA MET A 143 19.65 -2.99 -6.77
C MET A 143 20.75 -2.03 -7.27
N ASP A 144 20.56 -1.45 -8.46
CA ASP A 144 21.54 -0.60 -9.15
C ASP A 144 20.94 0.76 -9.60
N ASN A 145 21.81 1.71 -9.98
CA ASN A 145 21.51 3.12 -10.24
C ASN A 145 20.37 3.42 -11.23
N GLN A 146 19.57 4.41 -10.83
CA GLN A 146 18.62 5.33 -11.49
C GLN A 146 17.64 4.86 -12.59
N ASN A 147 17.86 3.78 -13.34
CA ASN A 147 16.98 3.41 -14.46
C ASN A 147 16.49 1.96 -14.48
N ASP A 148 16.90 1.10 -13.55
CA ASP A 148 16.35 -0.25 -13.49
C ASP A 148 14.96 -0.25 -12.85
N THR A 149 14.03 -1.03 -13.40
CA THR A 149 12.67 -1.17 -12.85
C THR A 149 12.61 -2.39 -11.96
N GLN A 150 11.81 -2.34 -10.89
CA GLN A 150 11.61 -3.51 -10.04
C GLN A 150 11.15 -4.72 -10.87
N ARG A 151 11.84 -5.84 -10.68
CA ARG A 151 11.64 -7.07 -11.46
C ARG A 151 11.21 -8.25 -10.61
N TYR A 152 11.65 -8.31 -9.37
CA TYR A 152 11.45 -9.48 -8.52
C TYR A 152 10.40 -9.21 -7.46
N VAL A 153 9.53 -10.18 -7.24
CA VAL A 153 8.60 -10.22 -6.09
C VAL A 153 9.06 -11.32 -5.15
N LEU A 154 9.12 -11.01 -3.86
CA LEU A 154 9.24 -12.01 -2.81
C LEU A 154 7.88 -12.17 -2.13
N ALA A 155 7.42 -13.41 -1.99
CA ALA A 155 6.15 -13.74 -1.37
C ALA A 155 6.32 -14.80 -0.28
N GLY A 156 5.50 -14.70 0.76
CA GLY A 156 5.46 -15.62 1.90
C GLY A 156 4.22 -16.51 1.85
N THR A 157 4.37 -17.77 2.25
CA THR A 157 3.28 -18.76 2.17
C THR A 157 2.89 -19.32 3.54
N LYS A 158 1.69 -19.92 3.63
CA LYS A 158 1.21 -20.61 4.83
C LYS A 158 2.07 -21.80 5.24
N ASN A 159 2.66 -22.51 4.28
CA ASN A 159 3.56 -23.64 4.55
C ASN A 159 5.03 -23.24 4.78
N HIS A 160 5.27 -22.02 5.27
CA HIS A 160 6.58 -21.50 5.66
C HIS A 160 7.63 -21.49 4.54
N LYS A 161 7.21 -21.18 3.31
CA LYS A 161 8.11 -21.02 2.16
C LYS A 161 8.15 -19.57 1.71
N LEU A 162 9.32 -19.17 1.22
CA LEU A 162 9.49 -17.92 0.48
C LEU A 162 9.49 -18.25 -1.02
N LEU A 163 8.68 -17.53 -1.78
CA LEU A 163 8.59 -17.65 -3.23
C LEU A 163 9.18 -16.38 -3.86
N LEU A 164 10.28 -16.52 -4.59
CA LEU A 164 10.83 -15.45 -5.42
C LEU A 164 10.33 -15.61 -6.85
N ILE A 165 9.78 -14.54 -7.42
CA ILE A 165 9.18 -14.53 -8.74
C ILE A 165 9.88 -13.47 -9.59
N ASP A 166 10.39 -13.87 -10.75
CA ASP A 166 10.87 -12.97 -11.79
C ASP A 166 9.69 -12.52 -12.65
N SER A 167 9.28 -11.25 -12.56
CA SER A 167 8.10 -10.77 -13.29
C SER A 167 8.32 -10.68 -14.80
N ALA A 168 9.57 -10.65 -15.28
CA ALA A 168 9.87 -10.54 -16.70
C ALA A 168 9.92 -11.91 -17.38
N GLN A 169 10.46 -12.92 -16.68
CA GLN A 169 10.61 -14.29 -17.20
C GLN A 169 9.54 -15.26 -16.68
N LEU A 170 8.74 -14.85 -15.69
CA LEU A 170 7.80 -15.68 -14.94
C LEU A 170 8.44 -16.91 -14.28
N LYS A 171 9.76 -16.85 -14.06
CA LYS A 171 10.53 -17.90 -13.38
C LYS A 171 10.34 -17.78 -11.87
N MET A 172 10.17 -18.91 -11.20
CA MET A 172 9.91 -18.99 -9.77
C MET A 172 10.95 -19.86 -9.05
N ASN A 173 11.43 -19.37 -7.91
CA ASN A 173 12.32 -20.11 -7.01
C ASN A 173 11.69 -20.17 -5.61
N VAL A 174 11.74 -21.33 -4.97
CA VAL A 174 11.17 -21.55 -3.62
C VAL A 174 12.29 -21.77 -2.62
N PHE A 175 12.23 -21.05 -1.51
CA PHE A 175 13.21 -21.12 -0.42
C PHE A 175 12.52 -21.54 0.88
N SER A 176 13.27 -22.24 1.72
CA SER A 176 12.84 -22.65 3.07
C SER A 176 13.70 -21.88 4.08
N PRO A 177 13.14 -20.92 4.82
CA PRO A 177 13.90 -20.19 5.84
C PRO A 177 14.51 -21.13 6.88
N PRO A 178 15.72 -20.85 7.38
CA PRO A 178 16.31 -21.63 8.47
C PRO A 178 15.61 -21.32 9.80
N THR A 179 15.85 -22.17 10.80
CA THR A 179 15.41 -21.94 12.18
C THR A 179 16.50 -21.23 12.96
N ILE A 180 16.13 -20.31 13.84
CA ILE A 180 17.08 -19.61 14.71
C ILE A 180 17.39 -20.52 15.91
N SER A 181 18.65 -20.94 16.06
CA SER A 181 19.11 -21.69 17.25
C SER A 181 19.27 -20.73 18.42
N GLY A 182 18.51 -20.90 19.50
CA GLY A 182 18.62 -20.07 20.71
C GLY A 182 17.30 -19.60 21.31
N ALA A 183 16.19 -19.68 20.56
CA ALA A 183 14.86 -19.45 21.12
C ALA A 183 14.48 -20.63 22.03
N SER A 184 14.12 -20.33 23.29
CA SER A 184 13.71 -21.33 24.28
C SER A 184 12.55 -22.17 23.75
N ARG A 185 12.78 -23.47 23.53
CA ARG A 185 11.77 -24.46 23.11
C ARG A 185 10.78 -24.76 24.24
N THR A 186 10.07 -23.75 24.73
CA THR A 186 9.05 -23.88 25.80
C THR A 186 7.65 -24.19 25.25
N PHE A 187 7.55 -24.70 24.02
CA PHE A 187 6.31 -25.26 23.51
C PHE A 187 6.48 -26.77 23.34
N SER A 188 5.83 -27.51 24.24
CA SER A 188 5.67 -28.96 24.15
C SER A 188 5.05 -29.31 22.80
N SER A 189 5.80 -30.03 21.96
CA SER A 189 5.34 -30.60 20.70
C SER A 189 4.36 -31.77 20.88
N GLU A 190 3.77 -31.92 22.06
CA GLU A 190 2.84 -32.99 22.40
C GLU A 190 1.49 -32.34 22.69
N ASN A 191 0.50 -32.61 21.82
CA ASN A 191 -0.93 -32.28 21.92
C ASN A 191 -1.44 -30.95 21.31
N VAL A 192 -1.31 -30.76 19.99
CA VAL A 192 -2.43 -30.25 19.15
C VAL A 192 -2.34 -30.87 17.75
N SER A 193 -3.19 -31.86 17.48
CA SER A 193 -3.41 -32.47 16.16
C SER A 193 -4.33 -31.59 15.28
N TYR A 194 -3.87 -30.37 14.95
CA TYR A 194 -4.44 -29.58 13.84
C TYR A 194 -3.29 -28.89 13.08
N PRO A 195 -3.02 -29.23 11.80
CA PRO A 195 -1.93 -28.67 11.03
C PRO A 195 -2.33 -27.34 10.37
N CYS A 196 -2.60 -26.28 11.13
CA CYS A 196 -2.73 -24.89 10.63
C CYS A 196 -3.03 -23.95 11.82
N HIS A 197 -2.36 -22.82 12.04
CA HIS A 197 -2.31 -21.65 11.15
C HIS A 197 -1.02 -20.80 11.32
N GLY A 198 0.15 -21.43 11.18
CA GLY A 198 1.41 -20.73 10.89
C GLY A 198 1.51 -20.25 9.43
N GLY A 199 2.60 -19.59 9.09
CA GLY A 199 2.96 -19.10 7.76
C GLY A 199 3.88 -17.89 7.79
N ILE A 200 4.41 -17.53 6.63
CA ILE A 200 5.13 -16.26 6.44
C ILE A 200 4.10 -15.19 6.08
N ARG A 201 3.75 -14.37 7.08
CA ARG A 201 2.75 -13.29 6.98
C ARG A 201 3.37 -11.92 6.77
N VAL A 202 4.69 -11.83 6.92
CA VAL A 202 5.42 -10.60 6.70
C VAL A 202 6.49 -10.84 5.64
N VAL A 203 6.48 -9.98 4.62
CA VAL A 203 7.59 -9.69 3.72
C VAL A 203 7.64 -8.18 3.61
N LEU A 204 8.61 -7.56 4.29
CA LEU A 204 8.70 -6.13 4.48
C LEU A 204 10.07 -5.63 4.01
N PHE A 205 10.11 -5.05 2.82
CA PHE A 205 11.33 -4.43 2.29
C PHE A 205 11.61 -3.11 3.00
N HIS A 206 12.90 -2.83 3.20
CA HIS A 206 13.31 -1.52 3.66
C HIS A 206 12.97 -0.44 2.62
N PRO A 207 12.52 0.76 3.02
CA PRO A 207 12.20 1.84 2.08
C PRO A 207 13.40 2.32 1.26
N SER A 208 14.59 2.31 1.87
CA SER A 208 15.79 2.99 1.34
C SER A 208 17.02 2.09 1.16
N ASN A 209 17.06 0.88 1.72
CA ASN A 209 18.23 0.01 1.68
C ASN A 209 17.88 -1.36 1.07
N ARG A 210 18.88 -2.23 0.93
CA ARG A 210 18.73 -3.53 0.25
C ARG A 210 18.21 -4.65 1.16
N THR A 211 17.69 -4.34 2.34
CA THR A 211 17.27 -5.36 3.30
C THR A 211 15.78 -5.68 3.19
N VAL A 212 15.44 -6.88 3.62
CA VAL A 212 14.06 -7.34 3.77
C VAL A 212 13.92 -8.05 5.10
N VAL A 213 12.80 -7.84 5.77
CA VAL A 213 12.40 -8.59 6.96
C VAL A 213 11.28 -9.55 6.56
N THR A 214 11.40 -10.81 6.93
CA THR A 214 10.32 -11.80 6.73
C THR A 214 10.01 -12.52 8.02
N SER A 215 8.84 -13.15 8.12
CA SER A 215 8.65 -14.19 9.15
C SER A 215 9.61 -15.36 8.89
N GLY A 216 10.02 -16.04 9.96
CA GLY A 216 10.94 -17.17 9.91
C GLY A 216 10.29 -18.53 9.60
N SER A 217 11.03 -19.60 9.92
CA SER A 217 10.48 -20.97 9.91
C SER A 217 9.38 -21.15 10.97
N SER A 218 9.41 -20.34 12.03
CA SER A 218 8.35 -20.18 13.01
C SER A 218 7.63 -18.83 12.81
N SER A 219 6.30 -18.82 12.98
CA SER A 219 5.48 -17.62 12.80
C SER A 219 5.58 -16.59 13.92
N HIS A 220 6.28 -16.88 15.01
CA HIS A 220 6.56 -15.90 16.08
C HIS A 220 7.98 -15.31 15.97
N GLU A 221 8.73 -15.67 14.92
CA GLU A 221 10.08 -15.20 14.66
C GLU A 221 10.13 -14.39 13.37
N MET A 222 11.05 -13.42 13.33
CA MET A 222 11.37 -12.66 12.13
C MET A 222 12.84 -12.84 11.76
N LEU A 223 13.14 -12.77 10.48
CA LEU A 223 14.48 -12.88 9.91
C LEU A 223 14.77 -11.65 9.05
N LEU A 224 15.97 -11.10 9.21
CA LEU A 224 16.53 -10.05 8.37
C LEU A 224 17.39 -10.67 7.28
N TRP A 225 17.29 -10.16 6.06
CA TRP A 225 18.02 -10.67 4.91
C TRP A 225 18.58 -9.53 4.08
N ASP A 226 19.67 -9.82 3.37
CA ASP A 226 20.04 -9.04 2.19
C ASP A 226 19.19 -9.53 1.00
N ALA A 227 18.38 -8.63 0.43
CA ALA A 227 17.49 -8.94 -0.68
C ALA A 227 18.25 -9.36 -1.95
N ALA A 228 19.51 -8.95 -2.12
CA ALA A 228 20.38 -9.42 -3.21
C ALA A 228 20.46 -10.94 -3.29
N SER A 229 20.56 -11.52 -2.10
CA SER A 229 21.03 -12.89 -1.92
C SER A 229 19.99 -13.90 -2.41
N PHE A 230 18.72 -13.51 -2.48
CA PHE A 230 17.66 -14.31 -3.13
C PHE A 230 17.82 -14.39 -4.64
N ILE A 231 18.36 -13.35 -5.29
CA ILE A 231 18.53 -13.30 -6.76
C ILE A 231 19.76 -14.11 -7.18
N SER A 232 20.86 -14.01 -6.44
CA SER A 232 22.13 -14.65 -6.77
C SER A 232 22.23 -16.12 -6.34
N SER A 233 21.34 -16.60 -5.48
CA SER A 233 21.42 -17.93 -4.88
C SER A 233 20.35 -18.89 -5.41
N THR A 234 20.74 -20.15 -5.62
CA THR A 234 19.82 -21.27 -5.88
C THR A 234 19.34 -21.96 -4.61
N LYS A 235 20.03 -21.74 -3.48
CA LYS A 235 19.67 -22.22 -2.13
C LYS A 235 19.15 -21.07 -1.28
N CYS A 236 18.47 -21.38 -0.17
CA CYS A 236 18.04 -20.34 0.76
C CYS A 236 19.27 -19.58 1.27
N PRO A 237 19.33 -18.24 1.13
CA PRO A 237 20.45 -17.45 1.62
C PRO A 237 20.52 -17.53 3.15
N LYS A 238 21.68 -17.16 3.71
CA LYS A 238 21.84 -17.04 5.16
C LYS A 238 21.19 -15.73 5.64
N PRO A 239 20.34 -15.74 6.69
CA PRO A 239 19.84 -14.51 7.30
C PRO A 239 20.98 -13.69 7.91
N LEU A 240 20.82 -12.37 7.89
CA LEU A 240 21.72 -11.41 8.53
C LEU A 240 21.52 -11.39 10.05
N ALA A 241 20.25 -11.50 10.49
CA ALA A 241 19.86 -11.49 11.91
C ALA A 241 18.47 -12.12 12.10
N GLY A 242 18.11 -12.40 13.35
CA GLY A 242 16.79 -12.84 13.76
C GLY A 242 16.20 -11.98 14.89
N PHE A 243 14.87 -11.98 15.01
CA PHE A 243 14.13 -11.28 16.06
C PHE A 243 13.09 -12.22 16.66
N SER A 244 13.11 -12.40 17.99
CA SER A 244 12.25 -13.36 18.68
C SER A 244 11.94 -12.90 20.09
N GLU A 245 10.73 -12.34 20.29
CA GLU A 245 10.16 -12.02 21.61
C GLU A 245 8.63 -12.21 21.68
N HIS A 246 7.95 -12.31 20.53
CA HIS A 246 6.53 -12.61 20.50
C HIS A 246 6.28 -14.02 21.05
N SER A 247 5.24 -14.16 21.87
CA SER A 247 4.85 -15.45 22.45
C SER A 247 3.86 -16.23 21.59
N ASP A 248 3.39 -15.64 20.49
CA ASP A 248 2.43 -16.21 19.54
C ASP A 248 2.67 -15.59 18.15
N TRP A 249 1.86 -15.94 17.15
CA TRP A 249 2.07 -15.55 15.75
C TRP A 249 2.12 -14.05 15.53
N ILE A 250 3.11 -13.64 14.75
CA ILE A 250 3.21 -12.29 14.19
C ILE A 250 2.28 -12.21 12.99
N PHE A 251 1.38 -11.24 13.00
CA PHE A 251 0.44 -11.02 11.91
C PHE A 251 0.87 -9.92 10.96
N SER A 252 1.60 -8.92 11.45
CA SER A 252 1.95 -7.74 10.69
C SER A 252 3.24 -7.11 11.18
N ALA A 253 3.91 -6.39 10.29
CA ALA A 253 5.01 -5.52 10.61
C ALA A 253 5.00 -4.30 9.67
N ASP A 254 5.55 -3.18 10.12
CA ASP A 254 5.73 -1.99 9.31
C ASP A 254 6.94 -1.16 9.79
N TRP A 255 7.56 -0.41 8.88
CA TRP A 255 8.70 0.45 9.21
C TRP A 255 8.22 1.69 9.96
N LEU A 256 8.83 1.99 11.10
CA LEU A 256 8.58 3.22 11.86
C LEU A 256 9.42 4.35 11.29
N ASP A 257 10.66 4.04 10.90
CA ASP A 257 11.60 4.91 10.19
C ASP A 257 12.69 4.08 9.46
N ASP A 258 13.83 4.68 9.12
CA ASP A 258 14.95 4.03 8.41
C ASP A 258 15.77 3.05 9.26
N ASN A 259 15.54 2.93 10.58
CA ASN A 259 16.30 2.01 11.45
C ASN A 259 15.39 1.09 12.27
N PHE A 260 14.16 1.52 12.53
CA PHE A 260 13.24 0.81 13.39
C PHE A 260 12.01 0.31 12.65
N PHE A 261 11.60 -0.92 12.95
CA PHE A 261 10.32 -1.47 12.51
C PHE A 261 9.53 -1.99 13.71
N ALA A 262 8.21 -2.03 13.56
CA ALA A 262 7.31 -2.59 14.53
C ALA A 262 6.78 -3.95 14.06
N THR A 263 6.54 -4.88 14.98
CA THR A 263 5.82 -6.13 14.74
C THR A 263 4.60 -6.20 15.64
N ALA A 264 3.50 -6.73 15.12
CA ALA A 264 2.24 -6.89 15.83
C ALA A 264 1.73 -8.33 15.71
N GLY A 265 1.24 -8.88 16.82
CA GLY A 265 0.94 -10.31 16.91
C GLY A 265 -0.35 -10.69 17.61
N ARG A 266 -0.62 -12.00 17.56
CA ARG A 266 -1.73 -12.67 18.25
C ARG A 266 -1.66 -12.55 19.76
N ASP A 267 -0.46 -12.40 20.28
CA ASP A 267 -0.16 -12.18 21.71
C ASP A 267 -0.57 -10.80 22.24
N GLY A 268 -1.22 -9.98 21.40
CA GLY A 268 -1.76 -8.68 21.80
C GLY A 268 -0.72 -7.59 21.97
N LYS A 269 0.49 -7.80 21.44
CA LYS A 269 1.62 -6.90 21.65
C LYS A 269 2.11 -6.27 20.35
N VAL A 270 2.70 -5.08 20.50
CA VAL A 270 3.53 -4.46 19.48
C VAL A 270 4.93 -4.28 20.03
N TYR A 271 5.93 -4.84 19.35
CA TYR A 271 7.35 -4.64 19.67
C TYR A 271 8.01 -3.77 18.61
N ALA A 272 8.93 -2.91 19.04
CA ALA A 272 9.82 -2.16 18.18
C ALA A 272 11.21 -2.78 18.18
N TRP A 273 11.84 -2.82 17.01
CA TRP A 273 13.13 -3.47 16.78
C TRP A 273 14.08 -2.50 16.11
N ASN A 274 15.37 -2.63 16.37
CA ASN A 274 16.42 -1.92 15.65
C ASN A 274 17.14 -2.91 14.72
N VAL A 275 17.25 -2.55 13.44
CA VAL A 275 17.94 -3.36 12.43
C VAL A 275 19.47 -3.21 12.50
N GLU A 276 19.95 -2.11 13.08
CA GLU A 276 21.35 -1.86 13.39
C GLU A 276 21.53 -1.56 14.88
N PRO A 277 21.64 -2.58 15.76
CA PRO A 277 21.86 -2.33 17.19
C PRO A 277 23.13 -1.49 17.40
N ASN A 278 23.03 -0.51 18.31
CA ASN A 278 24.11 0.42 18.67
C ASN A 278 25.47 -0.31 18.81
N ARG A 279 26.57 0.30 18.34
CA ARG A 279 27.92 -0.27 18.42
C ARG A 279 28.30 -0.78 19.83
N SER A 280 27.80 -0.14 20.89
CA SER A 280 27.98 -0.57 22.28
C SER A 280 27.32 -1.92 22.64
N VAL A 281 26.25 -2.31 21.94
CA VAL A 281 25.62 -3.63 22.10
C VAL A 281 26.42 -4.72 21.38
N LYS A 282 27.06 -4.39 20.25
CA LYS A 282 27.98 -5.32 19.55
C LYS A 282 29.17 -5.73 20.43
N GLU A 283 29.68 -4.80 21.25
CA GLU A 283 30.79 -5.07 22.18
C GLU A 283 30.37 -5.99 23.35
N ASN A 284 29.15 -5.85 23.88
CA ASN A 284 28.63 -6.72 24.93
C ASN A 284 28.29 -8.15 24.45
N ILE A 285 27.92 -8.31 23.17
CA ILE A 285 27.70 -9.64 22.57
C ILE A 285 29.04 -10.31 22.22
N GLY A 286 30.02 -9.55 21.73
CA GLY A 286 31.36 -10.06 21.41
C GLY A 286 32.20 -10.47 22.62
N ALA A 287 31.88 -9.99 23.83
CA ALA A 287 32.60 -10.35 25.05
C ALA A 287 32.24 -11.75 25.61
N GLN A 288 31.22 -12.44 25.07
CA GLN A 288 30.80 -13.77 25.55
C GLN A 288 31.22 -14.94 24.65
N THR A 289 31.84 -14.71 23.49
CA THR A 289 32.22 -15.78 22.56
C THR A 289 33.74 -15.91 22.44
N ASN A 290 34.39 -16.46 23.47
CA ASN A 290 35.73 -17.03 23.36
C ASN A 290 35.62 -18.56 23.43
N SER A 291 35.22 -19.20 22.33
CA SER A 291 35.58 -20.60 22.10
C SER A 291 35.83 -20.86 20.60
N PRO A 292 36.82 -21.68 20.22
CA PRO A 292 37.36 -21.73 18.86
C PRO A 292 36.64 -22.74 17.94
N HIS A 293 35.32 -22.87 18.09
CA HIS A 293 34.49 -23.67 17.20
C HIS A 293 33.35 -22.80 16.66
N ASP A 294 33.69 -21.90 15.71
CA ASP A 294 32.75 -21.01 15.06
C ASP A 294 31.78 -21.78 14.15
N THR A 295 30.72 -22.35 14.74
CA THR A 295 29.44 -22.39 14.04
C THR A 295 28.98 -20.94 13.94
N GLU A 296 29.00 -20.36 12.74
CA GLU A 296 28.56 -18.97 12.52
C GLU A 296 27.05 -18.81 12.82
N GLU A 297 26.69 -18.68 14.09
CA GLU A 297 25.31 -18.52 14.56
C GLU A 297 24.70 -17.20 14.06
N ILE A 298 23.40 -17.23 13.76
CA ILE A 298 22.65 -16.05 13.32
C ILE A 298 22.43 -15.16 14.55
N PRO A 299 22.85 -13.87 14.54
CA PRO A 299 22.68 -13.00 15.69
C PRO A 299 21.19 -12.74 15.95
N ILE A 300 20.78 -12.84 17.22
CA ILE A 300 19.39 -12.60 17.65
C ILE A 300 19.31 -11.23 18.32
N TYR A 301 18.49 -10.34 17.77
CA TYR A 301 18.25 -9.02 18.33
C TYR A 301 17.00 -9.02 19.21
N LYS A 302 17.12 -8.36 20.37
CA LYS A 302 16.01 -8.11 21.29
C LYS A 302 15.24 -6.87 20.89
N SER A 303 13.98 -6.78 21.32
CA SER A 303 13.19 -5.59 21.09
C SER A 303 13.79 -4.44 21.88
N ILE A 304 13.75 -3.24 21.29
CA ILE A 304 14.19 -2.03 21.98
C ILE A 304 13.10 -1.51 22.91
N ALA A 305 11.85 -1.83 22.60
CA ALA A 305 10.68 -1.45 23.37
C ALA A 305 9.50 -2.32 23.01
N LYS A 306 8.66 -2.56 24.02
CA LYS A 306 7.26 -2.95 23.81
C LYS A 306 6.44 -1.66 23.73
N LEU A 307 5.83 -1.39 22.57
CA LEU A 307 5.03 -0.19 22.31
C LEU A 307 3.59 -0.34 22.81
N VAL A 308 3.03 -1.55 22.69
CA VAL A 308 1.64 -1.87 23.08
C VAL A 308 1.61 -3.23 23.78
N ASP A 309 0.80 -3.34 24.82
CA ASP A 309 0.50 -4.61 25.50
C ASP A 309 -0.99 -4.65 25.89
N HIS A 310 -1.79 -5.35 25.09
CA HIS A 310 -3.21 -5.58 25.38
C HIS A 310 -3.46 -6.89 26.13
N GLY A 311 -2.40 -7.60 26.53
CA GLY A 311 -2.52 -8.94 27.09
C GLY A 311 -3.13 -9.95 26.09
N SER A 312 -3.64 -11.06 26.61
CA SER A 312 -4.21 -12.15 25.79
C SER A 312 -5.67 -11.96 25.39
N GLU A 313 -6.32 -10.88 25.83
CA GLU A 313 -7.75 -10.63 25.57
C GLU A 313 -8.00 -10.06 24.17
N ARG A 314 -6.99 -9.42 23.58
CA ARG A 314 -7.08 -8.80 22.27
C ARG A 314 -5.83 -9.11 21.46
N ARG A 315 -6.02 -9.63 20.26
CA ARG A 315 -4.96 -9.83 19.28
C ARG A 315 -4.80 -8.59 18.40
N ILE A 316 -3.59 -8.27 17.97
CA ILE A 316 -3.33 -7.15 17.07
C ILE A 316 -3.11 -7.70 15.66
N ARG A 317 -4.08 -7.48 14.77
CA ARG A 317 -4.13 -8.07 13.42
C ARG A 317 -3.25 -7.36 12.42
N GLU A 318 -3.19 -6.03 12.49
CA GLU A 318 -2.37 -5.24 11.57
C GLU A 318 -1.85 -3.97 12.24
N VAL A 319 -0.63 -3.58 11.88
CA VAL A 319 0.00 -2.30 12.23
C VAL A 319 0.34 -1.55 10.93
N LYS A 320 0.09 -0.24 10.91
CA LYS A 320 0.51 0.66 9.83
C LYS A 320 1.08 1.95 10.37
N SER A 321 2.32 2.23 9.99
CA SER A 321 3.05 3.41 10.45
C SER A 321 2.61 4.66 9.70
N ASP A 322 2.66 5.77 10.41
CA ASP A 322 2.62 7.12 9.89
C ASP A 322 3.91 7.85 10.32
N PRO A 323 5.02 7.64 9.58
CA PRO A 323 6.31 8.21 9.95
C PRO A 323 6.30 9.74 9.97
N PHE A 324 5.46 10.38 9.15
CA PHE A 324 5.39 11.84 9.04
C PHE A 324 4.92 12.50 10.36
N HIS A 325 3.92 11.90 11.01
CA HIS A 325 3.42 12.39 12.31
C HIS A 325 4.03 11.66 13.50
N LYS A 326 4.98 10.74 13.29
CA LYS A 326 5.57 9.85 14.31
C LYS A 326 4.52 9.03 15.07
N GLN A 327 3.56 8.51 14.33
CA GLN A 327 2.44 7.75 14.86
C GLN A 327 2.33 6.40 14.17
N PHE A 328 1.51 5.51 14.72
CA PHE A 328 1.09 4.30 14.02
C PHE A 328 -0.34 3.94 14.39
N GLY A 329 -1.05 3.39 13.41
CA GLY A 329 -2.38 2.82 13.58
C GLY A 329 -2.27 1.32 13.82
N ILE A 330 -3.10 0.79 14.72
CA ILE A 330 -3.27 -0.65 14.92
C ILE A 330 -4.73 -1.05 14.78
N LEU A 331 -4.94 -2.22 14.20
CA LEU A 331 -6.23 -2.92 14.18
C LEU A 331 -6.17 -4.08 15.17
N SER A 332 -6.97 -3.98 16.22
CA SER A 332 -7.09 -5.02 17.26
C SER A 332 -8.45 -5.69 17.21
N LEU A 333 -8.51 -6.95 17.60
CA LEU A 333 -9.74 -7.73 17.70
C LEU A 333 -9.81 -8.40 19.08
N SER A 334 -10.96 -8.30 19.73
CA SER A 334 -11.26 -9.10 20.92
C SER A 334 -11.47 -10.57 20.58
N ASN A 335 -11.54 -11.41 21.61
CA ASN A 335 -11.94 -12.81 21.48
C ASN A 335 -13.38 -12.99 20.93
N GLU A 336 -14.23 -11.97 21.08
CA GLU A 336 -15.61 -11.94 20.55
C GLU A 336 -15.70 -11.37 19.12
N GLU A 337 -14.56 -11.12 18.47
CA GLU A 337 -14.43 -10.52 17.13
C GLU A 337 -14.88 -9.05 17.02
N ASP A 338 -14.93 -8.35 18.16
CA ASP A 338 -15.12 -6.90 18.19
C ASP A 338 -13.80 -6.20 17.86
N GLY A 339 -13.87 -5.34 16.86
CA GLY A 339 -12.72 -4.68 16.28
C GLY A 339 -12.57 -3.28 16.80
N GLU A 340 -11.32 -2.89 17.01
CA GLU A 340 -10.98 -1.56 17.47
C GLU A 340 -9.76 -1.07 16.71
N PHE A 341 -9.88 0.13 16.16
CA PHE A 341 -8.77 0.85 15.57
C PHE A 341 -8.21 1.83 16.60
N GLN A 342 -6.91 1.78 16.83
CA GLN A 342 -6.23 2.70 17.74
C GLN A 342 -5.10 3.41 17.01
N VAL A 343 -4.87 4.67 17.35
CA VAL A 343 -3.71 5.46 16.90
C VAL A 343 -2.81 5.66 18.10
N TRP A 344 -1.52 5.43 17.94
CA TRP A 344 -0.53 5.49 19.00
C TRP A 344 0.61 6.43 18.63
N ASP A 345 1.13 7.12 19.66
CA ASP A 345 2.36 7.90 19.57
C ASP A 345 3.58 6.97 19.76
N ILE A 346 4.55 7.02 18.85
CA ILE A 346 5.73 6.14 18.87
C ILE A 346 6.64 6.46 20.06
N GLU A 347 6.89 7.74 20.33
CA GLU A 347 7.85 8.18 21.34
C GLU A 347 7.26 8.10 22.75
N GLN A 348 6.01 8.55 22.91
CA GLN A 348 5.31 8.56 24.19
C GLN A 348 4.76 7.19 24.59
N ARG A 349 4.59 6.27 23.62
CA ARG A 349 4.03 4.92 23.83
C ARG A 349 2.65 4.97 24.48
N LYS A 350 1.82 5.89 23.98
CA LYS A 350 0.46 6.12 24.50
C LYS A 350 -0.55 6.10 23.35
N PRO A 351 -1.77 5.61 23.62
CA PRO A 351 -2.86 5.75 22.66
C PRO A 351 -3.26 7.22 22.56
N ILE A 352 -3.33 7.71 21.32
CA ILE A 352 -3.83 9.05 20.97
C ILE A 352 -5.35 9.00 20.82
N SER A 353 -5.85 7.98 20.12
CA SER A 353 -7.29 7.80 19.93
C SER A 353 -7.63 6.33 19.77
N THR A 354 -8.87 6.01 20.12
CA THR A 354 -9.43 4.66 20.06
C THR A 354 -10.82 4.74 19.46
N VAL A 355 -11.04 4.01 18.37
CA VAL A 355 -12.29 3.98 17.61
C VAL A 355 -12.83 2.55 17.58
N PRO A 356 -13.91 2.25 18.32
CA PRO A 356 -14.58 0.96 18.21
C PRO A 356 -15.27 0.84 16.84
N LEU A 357 -15.13 -0.33 16.22
CA LEU A 357 -15.67 -0.61 14.89
C LEU A 357 -16.96 -1.43 15.06
N SER A 358 -18.12 -0.83 14.77
CA SER A 358 -19.39 -1.58 14.77
C SER A 358 -19.40 -2.64 13.68
N SER A 359 -19.92 -3.85 13.90
CA SER A 359 -20.05 -4.90 12.86
C SER A 359 -18.71 -5.25 12.17
N SER A 360 -17.63 -5.33 12.94
CA SER A 360 -16.26 -5.55 12.48
C SER A 360 -15.82 -7.02 12.45
N ARG A 361 -16.76 -7.97 12.39
CA ARG A 361 -16.42 -9.39 12.28
C ARG A 361 -15.45 -9.60 11.12
N ASP A 362 -14.39 -10.38 11.37
CA ASP A 362 -13.28 -10.59 10.44
C ASP A 362 -12.64 -9.28 9.94
N ALA A 363 -12.47 -8.26 10.80
CA ALA A 363 -11.60 -7.13 10.49
C ALA A 363 -10.13 -7.58 10.47
N VAL A 364 -9.64 -7.88 9.28
CA VAL A 364 -8.34 -8.53 9.10
C VAL A 364 -7.28 -7.65 8.47
N THR A 365 -7.66 -6.51 7.86
CA THR A 365 -6.73 -5.70 7.07
C THR A 365 -6.85 -4.20 7.32
N LEU A 366 -5.73 -3.49 7.25
CA LEU A 366 -5.51 -2.08 7.48
C LEU A 366 -4.59 -1.51 6.38
N ALA A 367 -4.97 -0.40 5.75
CA ALA A 367 -4.11 0.35 4.85
C ALA A 367 -4.05 1.83 5.29
N TYR A 368 -2.88 2.45 5.13
CA TYR A 368 -2.69 3.87 5.43
C TYR A 368 -2.55 4.68 4.13
N TYR A 369 -3.26 5.81 4.06
CA TYR A 369 -3.17 6.77 2.98
C TYR A 369 -2.52 8.07 3.47
N PRO A 370 -1.21 8.25 3.21
CA PRO A 370 -0.45 9.33 3.82
C PRO A 370 -0.87 10.73 3.34
N GLU A 371 -1.23 10.87 2.06
CA GLU A 371 -1.54 12.20 1.48
C GLU A 371 -2.77 12.89 2.09
N ARG A 372 -3.66 12.13 2.75
CA ARG A 372 -4.81 12.69 3.46
C ARG A 372 -4.82 12.37 4.95
N ASN A 373 -3.81 11.64 5.43
CA ASN A 373 -3.75 11.07 6.76
C ASN A 373 -5.06 10.29 7.08
N VAL A 374 -5.31 9.22 6.34
CA VAL A 374 -6.52 8.38 6.50
C VAL A 374 -6.13 6.91 6.56
N TYR A 375 -6.74 6.19 7.50
CA TYR A 375 -6.66 4.73 7.59
C TYR A 375 -7.91 4.08 7.01
N PHE A 376 -7.72 2.95 6.35
CA PHE A 376 -8.76 2.11 5.81
C PHE A 376 -8.74 0.76 6.52
N VAL A 377 -9.87 0.35 7.09
CA VAL A 377 -10.01 -0.98 7.71
C VAL A 377 -10.98 -1.83 6.89
N GLY A 378 -10.54 -3.01 6.50
CA GLY A 378 -11.38 -4.01 5.83
C GLY A 378 -11.91 -5.04 6.82
N SER A 379 -13.23 -5.24 6.82
CA SER A 379 -13.91 -6.30 7.57
C SER A 379 -14.64 -7.27 6.64
N HIS A 380 -15.49 -8.14 7.18
CA HIS A 380 -16.38 -8.98 6.38
C HIS A 380 -17.14 -8.12 5.36
N VAL A 381 -18.06 -7.25 5.78
CA VAL A 381 -18.98 -6.57 4.85
C VAL A 381 -18.73 -5.07 4.66
N ARG A 382 -17.74 -4.51 5.37
CA ARG A 382 -17.57 -3.06 5.47
C ARG A 382 -16.12 -2.63 5.36
N LEU A 383 -15.90 -1.54 4.64
CA LEU A 383 -14.67 -0.75 4.64
C LEU A 383 -14.87 0.50 5.50
N TYR A 384 -14.07 0.66 6.54
CA TYR A 384 -14.09 1.85 7.39
C TYR A 384 -13.04 2.85 6.91
N MET A 385 -13.40 4.13 6.93
CA MET A 385 -12.49 5.25 6.67
C MET A 385 -12.31 6.05 7.95
N LEU A 386 -11.07 6.11 8.43
CA LEU A 386 -10.71 6.60 9.75
C LEU A 386 -9.69 7.73 9.60
N ASP A 387 -10.06 8.93 10.03
CA ASP A 387 -9.14 10.05 10.15
C ASP A 387 -8.64 10.12 11.60
N PRO A 388 -7.34 9.90 11.85
CA PRO A 388 -6.79 9.87 13.21
C PRO A 388 -6.93 11.20 13.93
N ARG A 389 -7.07 12.33 13.20
CA ARG A 389 -7.21 13.67 13.80
C ARG A 389 -8.57 13.90 14.44
N VAL A 390 -9.59 13.15 14.02
CA VAL A 390 -10.97 13.33 14.51
C VAL A 390 -11.29 12.37 15.66
N GLY A 391 -10.54 11.26 15.79
CA GLY A 391 -10.73 10.28 16.86
C GLY A 391 -12.09 9.58 16.84
N ARG A 392 -12.80 9.59 15.70
CA ARG A 392 -14.07 8.88 15.51
C ARG A 392 -14.23 8.43 14.06
N LEU A 393 -15.10 7.45 13.84
CA LEU A 393 -15.46 6.96 12.51
C LEU A 393 -15.99 8.10 11.63
N GLN A 394 -15.32 8.36 10.49
CA GLN A 394 -15.73 9.41 9.55
C GLN A 394 -16.77 8.90 8.56
N ASN A 395 -16.46 7.77 7.94
CA ASN A 395 -17.31 7.19 6.91
C ASN A 395 -17.13 5.67 6.87
N SER A 396 -18.12 4.97 6.33
CA SER A 396 -18.03 3.55 6.06
C SER A 396 -18.74 3.21 4.76
N VAL A 397 -18.05 2.47 3.90
CA VAL A 397 -18.63 1.94 2.66
C VAL A 397 -19.04 0.49 2.90
N TYR A 398 -20.29 0.18 2.54
CA TYR A 398 -20.82 -1.17 2.61
C TYR A 398 -20.75 -1.83 1.25
N PHE A 399 -20.28 -3.07 1.23
CA PHE A 399 -20.30 -3.91 0.04
C PHE A 399 -21.51 -4.86 0.14
N LEU A 400 -22.72 -4.28 0.24
CA LEU A 400 -23.97 -5.03 0.20
C LEU A 400 -24.58 -4.85 -1.18
N ASN A 401 -24.38 -5.85 -2.05
CA ASN A 401 -25.27 -6.26 -3.14
C ASN A 401 -24.67 -7.50 -3.83
N ASN A 402 -25.36 -8.65 -3.72
CA ASN A 402 -25.17 -9.90 -4.49
C ASN A 402 -23.95 -10.82 -4.24
N LEU A 403 -23.19 -10.71 -3.14
CA LEU A 403 -22.16 -11.69 -2.82
C LEU A 403 -22.33 -12.19 -1.38
N HIS A 404 -23.01 -13.32 -1.21
CA HIS A 404 -23.27 -13.98 0.09
C HIS A 404 -22.01 -14.41 0.88
N ALA A 405 -20.80 -13.96 0.52
CA ALA A 405 -19.53 -14.36 1.12
C ALA A 405 -18.37 -13.36 0.94
N SER A 406 -18.65 -12.07 0.70
CA SER A 406 -17.58 -11.08 0.49
C SER A 406 -16.91 -10.75 1.82
N HIS A 407 -15.66 -11.19 2.05
CA HIS A 407 -14.78 -10.72 3.13
C HIS A 407 -13.69 -9.85 2.53
N ILE A 408 -13.45 -8.63 3.03
CA ILE A 408 -12.26 -7.86 2.63
C ILE A 408 -11.04 -8.50 3.30
N ARG A 409 -10.04 -8.89 2.51
CA ARG A 409 -8.87 -9.65 2.98
C ARG A 409 -7.56 -8.91 2.81
N SER A 410 -7.50 -7.96 1.88
CA SER A 410 -6.32 -7.14 1.65
C SER A 410 -6.72 -5.78 1.08
N LEU A 411 -5.94 -4.76 1.46
CA LEU A 411 -6.09 -3.39 1.01
C LEU A 411 -4.74 -2.86 0.57
N VAL A 412 -4.69 -2.14 -0.55
CA VAL A 412 -3.51 -1.39 -0.96
C VAL A 412 -3.94 -0.04 -1.54
N VAL A 413 -3.35 1.03 -1.04
CA VAL A 413 -3.58 2.38 -1.53
C VAL A 413 -2.40 2.81 -2.39
N ARG A 414 -2.68 3.34 -3.58
CA ARG A 414 -1.68 3.94 -4.46
C ARG A 414 -2.22 5.23 -5.04
N TYR A 415 -1.57 6.36 -4.73
CA TYR A 415 -2.03 7.70 -5.06
C TYR A 415 -3.51 7.91 -4.68
N HIS A 416 -4.41 7.90 -5.66
CA HIS A 416 -5.83 8.14 -5.47
C HIS A 416 -6.68 6.87 -5.63
N MET A 417 -6.04 5.70 -5.79
CA MET A 417 -6.72 4.44 -5.99
C MET A 417 -6.56 3.56 -4.74
N LEU A 418 -7.68 3.17 -4.14
CA LEU A 418 -7.72 2.10 -3.17
C LEU A 418 -8.13 0.80 -3.88
N THR A 419 -7.25 -0.18 -3.88
CA THR A 419 -7.51 -1.52 -4.42
C THR A 419 -7.84 -2.46 -3.27
N ILE A 420 -8.95 -3.18 -3.41
CA ILE A 420 -9.57 -3.99 -2.35
C ILE A 420 -9.66 -5.43 -2.83
N GLY A 421 -8.98 -6.35 -2.13
CA GLY A 421 -8.99 -7.78 -2.39
C GLY A 421 -9.99 -8.51 -1.51
N PHE A 422 -10.85 -9.33 -2.12
CA PHE A 422 -11.89 -10.07 -1.42
C PHE A 422 -11.59 -11.56 -1.28
N GLY A 423 -12.22 -12.19 -0.28
CA GLY A 423 -12.20 -13.64 -0.06
C GLY A 423 -12.86 -14.47 -1.18
N THR A 424 -13.55 -13.83 -2.11
CA THR A 424 -14.25 -14.46 -3.24
C THR A 424 -13.47 -14.39 -4.56
N GLY A 425 -12.16 -14.09 -4.55
CA GLY A 425 -11.36 -13.93 -5.76
C GLY A 425 -11.77 -12.76 -6.64
N ARG A 426 -12.15 -11.65 -6.00
CA ARG A 426 -12.49 -10.40 -6.69
C ARG A 426 -11.63 -9.25 -6.21
N LEU A 427 -11.28 -8.37 -7.14
CA LEU A 427 -10.68 -7.07 -6.86
C LEU A 427 -11.67 -5.95 -7.16
N PHE A 428 -11.68 -4.95 -6.28
CA PHE A 428 -12.39 -3.71 -6.49
C PHE A 428 -11.42 -2.55 -6.48
N PHE A 429 -11.69 -1.56 -7.32
CA PHE A 429 -10.89 -0.34 -7.42
C PHE A 429 -11.78 0.84 -7.03
N TYR A 430 -11.35 1.62 -6.04
CA TYR A 430 -12.11 2.73 -5.49
C TYR A 430 -11.34 4.03 -5.69
N ASP A 431 -11.88 4.95 -6.49
CA ASP A 431 -11.27 6.28 -6.71
C ASP A 431 -11.59 7.20 -5.52
N LEU A 432 -10.57 7.46 -4.71
CA LEU A 432 -10.66 8.23 -3.47
C LEU A 432 -11.04 9.69 -3.68
N ARG A 433 -11.02 10.21 -4.92
CA ARG A 433 -11.37 11.60 -5.23
C ARG A 433 -12.86 11.82 -5.44
N LYS A 434 -13.61 10.77 -5.80
CA LYS A 434 -14.96 10.92 -6.36
C LYS A 434 -16.10 10.63 -5.37
N GLY A 435 -15.82 10.36 -4.08
CA GLY A 435 -16.84 10.11 -3.05
C GLY A 435 -17.38 8.66 -2.99
N ASN A 436 -18.65 8.46 -2.60
CA ASN A 436 -19.25 7.15 -2.29
C ASN A 436 -19.74 6.32 -3.52
N GLU A 437 -19.79 6.89 -4.73
CA GLU A 437 -20.28 6.22 -5.96
C GLU A 437 -19.15 5.83 -6.92
N THR A 438 -18.06 5.24 -6.41
CA THR A 438 -16.73 5.35 -7.04
C THR A 438 -16.03 4.05 -7.35
N LEU A 439 -16.75 2.93 -7.34
CA LEU A 439 -16.19 1.67 -7.82
C LEU A 439 -15.91 1.77 -9.32
N VAL A 440 -14.64 1.58 -9.66
CA VAL A 440 -14.07 1.75 -10.99
C VAL A 440 -13.81 0.37 -11.60
N ARG A 441 -14.04 0.23 -12.92
CA ARG A 441 -14.01 -1.03 -13.69
C ARG A 441 -14.96 -2.08 -13.14
N ASN A 442 -15.98 -2.44 -13.93
CA ASN A 442 -17.05 -3.38 -13.57
C ASN A 442 -17.92 -2.96 -12.37
N GLY A 443 -17.68 -1.79 -11.76
CA GLY A 443 -18.48 -1.23 -10.68
C GLY A 443 -18.64 -2.22 -9.52
N HIS A 444 -19.89 -2.47 -9.12
CA HIS A 444 -20.21 -3.41 -8.06
C HIS A 444 -19.93 -4.88 -8.37
N ARG A 445 -19.59 -5.25 -9.61
CA ARG A 445 -19.23 -6.65 -9.96
C ARG A 445 -17.77 -6.99 -9.64
N GLY A 446 -16.90 -5.97 -9.55
CA GLY A 446 -15.45 -6.16 -9.39
C GLY A 446 -14.79 -6.87 -10.57
N LEU A 447 -13.47 -6.95 -10.55
CA LEU A 447 -12.67 -7.79 -11.44
C LEU A 447 -12.59 -9.20 -10.84
N ARG A 448 -13.13 -10.20 -11.54
CA ARG A 448 -12.99 -11.61 -11.15
C ARG A 448 -11.62 -12.10 -11.59
N LEU A 449 -10.90 -12.70 -10.66
CA LEU A 449 -9.58 -13.28 -10.88
C LEU A 449 -9.66 -14.74 -11.33
N GLY A 450 -8.53 -15.26 -11.77
CA GLY A 450 -8.30 -16.68 -12.04
C GLY A 450 -8.64 -17.59 -10.86
N ARG A 451 -8.75 -18.90 -11.14
CA ARG A 451 -9.19 -19.87 -10.14
C ARG A 451 -8.05 -20.33 -9.22
N GLY A 452 -6.79 -20.19 -9.62
CA GLY A 452 -5.67 -20.75 -8.87
C GLY A 452 -5.70 -22.27 -8.84
N TRP A 453 -4.88 -22.83 -7.96
CA TRP A 453 -4.74 -24.27 -7.79
C TRP A 453 -5.21 -24.73 -6.41
N VAL A 454 -5.90 -25.87 -6.35
CA VAL A 454 -6.35 -26.55 -5.12
C VAL A 454 -6.07 -28.04 -5.25
N ARG A 455 -5.54 -28.65 -4.17
CA ARG A 455 -5.21 -30.08 -4.12
C ARG A 455 -6.47 -30.95 -4.18
N GLN A 456 -6.44 -31.99 -5.02
CA GLN A 456 -7.60 -32.88 -5.27
C GLN A 456 -7.95 -33.80 -4.09
N GLU A 457 -6.98 -34.27 -3.31
CA GLU A 457 -7.25 -35.18 -2.17
C GLU A 457 -8.05 -34.51 -1.04
N ASN A 458 -8.06 -33.18 -0.96
CA ASN A 458 -8.86 -32.44 0.01
C ASN A 458 -10.35 -32.36 -0.41
N GLN A 459 -10.73 -32.96 -1.55
CA GLN A 459 -12.07 -32.87 -2.14
C GLN A 459 -13.03 -33.97 -1.64
N THR A 460 -12.54 -35.08 -1.08
CA THR A 460 -13.38 -36.22 -0.67
C THR A 460 -13.97 -36.10 0.74
N ASP A 461 -13.34 -35.31 1.63
CA ASP A 461 -13.73 -35.20 3.05
C ASP A 461 -14.60 -33.96 3.37
N SER A 462 -14.97 -33.17 2.36
CA SER A 462 -15.86 -32.01 2.54
C SER A 462 -17.31 -32.40 2.25
N PRO A 463 -18.30 -31.98 3.06
CA PRO A 463 -19.70 -32.37 2.85
C PRO A 463 -20.24 -31.70 1.58
N GLY A 464 -20.30 -32.47 0.49
CA GLY A 464 -21.10 -32.17 -0.70
C GLY A 464 -20.27 -31.93 -1.98
N PRO A 465 -20.53 -32.68 -3.07
CA PRO A 465 -19.86 -32.50 -4.38
C PRO A 465 -20.13 -31.14 -5.06
N HIS A 466 -21.01 -30.30 -4.52
CA HIS A 466 -21.41 -29.01 -5.11
C HIS A 466 -20.62 -27.78 -4.61
N LEU A 467 -19.75 -27.90 -3.59
CA LEU A 467 -19.04 -26.73 -3.02
C LEU A 467 -17.77 -26.31 -3.80
N ILE A 468 -17.28 -27.15 -4.73
CA ILE A 468 -16.00 -26.94 -5.42
C ILE A 468 -16.17 -26.33 -6.83
N GLU A 469 -17.33 -26.50 -7.47
CA GLU A 469 -17.59 -25.92 -8.81
C GLU A 469 -17.49 -24.37 -8.80
N ASP A 470 -17.75 -23.75 -7.65
CA ASP A 470 -17.70 -22.29 -7.43
C ASP A 470 -16.51 -21.81 -6.57
N TYR A 471 -15.43 -22.59 -6.51
CA TYR A 471 -14.20 -22.14 -5.86
C TYR A 471 -13.62 -20.88 -6.53
N ASN A 472 -13.30 -19.86 -5.73
CA ASN A 472 -12.50 -18.71 -6.12
C ASN A 472 -11.47 -18.42 -5.02
N PRO A 473 -10.20 -18.11 -5.37
CA PRO A 473 -9.14 -17.92 -4.39
C PRO A 473 -9.34 -16.61 -3.61
N ALA A 474 -9.19 -16.64 -2.29
CA ALA A 474 -9.16 -15.44 -1.48
C ALA A 474 -7.88 -14.64 -1.73
N VAL A 475 -8.01 -13.31 -1.85
CA VAL A 475 -6.88 -12.40 -2.08
C VAL A 475 -6.27 -11.96 -0.75
N TYR A 476 -5.19 -12.60 -0.32
CA TYR A 476 -4.58 -12.34 0.99
C TYR A 476 -3.51 -11.25 0.97
N CYS A 477 -2.84 -11.04 -0.16
CA CYS A 477 -1.85 -9.97 -0.28
C CYS A 477 -1.84 -9.36 -1.67
N MET A 478 -1.47 -8.08 -1.72
CA MET A 478 -1.36 -7.30 -2.96
C MET A 478 -0.19 -6.33 -2.83
N SER A 479 0.55 -6.12 -3.91
CA SER A 479 1.62 -5.12 -3.92
C SER A 479 1.80 -4.52 -5.31
N TYR A 480 1.70 -3.19 -5.40
CA TYR A 480 2.00 -2.47 -6.63
C TYR A 480 3.49 -2.35 -6.82
N ARG A 481 3.92 -2.50 -8.08
CA ARG A 481 5.26 -2.10 -8.49
C ARG A 481 5.43 -0.58 -8.33
N GLU A 482 6.64 -0.12 -8.02
CA GLU A 482 6.95 1.30 -7.80
C GLU A 482 6.50 2.21 -8.95
N ASP A 483 6.54 1.74 -10.20
CA ASP A 483 6.12 2.48 -11.39
C ASP A 483 4.60 2.38 -11.73
N GLY A 484 3.85 1.59 -10.98
CA GLY A 484 2.41 1.37 -11.16
C GLY A 484 2.00 0.55 -12.38
N HIS A 485 2.93 -0.03 -13.13
CA HIS A 485 2.60 -0.82 -14.33
C HIS A 485 2.19 -2.26 -14.03
N SER A 486 2.45 -2.73 -12.80
CA SER A 486 2.10 -4.08 -12.37
C SER A 486 1.57 -4.07 -10.94
N LEU A 487 0.60 -4.92 -10.68
CA LEU A 487 0.11 -5.28 -9.36
C LEU A 487 0.27 -6.78 -9.19
N PHE A 488 1.08 -7.21 -8.23
CA PHE A 488 1.12 -8.61 -7.84
C PHE A 488 -0.05 -8.92 -6.90
N VAL A 489 -0.69 -10.08 -7.10
CA VAL A 489 -1.81 -10.56 -6.30
C VAL A 489 -1.50 -11.97 -5.83
N GLY A 490 -1.51 -12.19 -4.52
CA GLY A 490 -1.27 -13.49 -3.90
C GLY A 490 -2.47 -13.96 -3.07
N GLY A 491 -2.75 -15.26 -3.12
CA GLY A 491 -3.91 -15.83 -2.48
C GLY A 491 -3.90 -17.35 -2.37
N GLY A 492 -5.10 -17.89 -2.16
CA GLY A 492 -5.36 -19.33 -2.06
C GLY A 492 -6.75 -19.56 -1.47
N PRO A 493 -7.10 -20.81 -1.12
CA PRO A 493 -8.46 -21.10 -0.72
C PRO A 493 -8.84 -20.43 0.61
N LEU A 494 -10.11 -20.02 0.75
CA LEU A 494 -10.57 -19.36 1.96
C LEU A 494 -10.69 -20.34 3.13
N GLN A 495 -11.20 -21.54 2.83
CA GLN A 495 -11.44 -22.58 3.81
C GLN A 495 -10.10 -23.10 4.39
N LEU A 496 -10.12 -23.33 5.70
CA LEU A 496 -8.92 -23.64 6.48
C LEU A 496 -8.31 -24.99 6.09
N ASN A 497 -9.17 -25.99 5.86
CA ASN A 497 -8.84 -27.38 5.49
C ASN A 497 -8.41 -27.54 4.02
N LEU A 498 -8.64 -26.55 3.17
CA LEU A 498 -8.21 -26.61 1.78
C LEU A 498 -6.74 -26.19 1.64
N TYR A 499 -6.00 -26.98 0.86
CA TYR A 499 -4.63 -26.73 0.46
C TYR A 499 -4.62 -26.24 -0.98
N GLY A 500 -3.98 -25.11 -1.23
CA GLY A 500 -3.93 -24.54 -2.56
C GLY A 500 -3.29 -23.17 -2.56
N SER A 501 -2.98 -22.65 -3.74
CA SER A 501 -2.35 -21.34 -3.90
C SER A 501 -2.83 -20.65 -5.16
N TYR A 502 -2.76 -19.33 -5.14
CA TYR A 502 -3.03 -18.48 -6.27
C TYR A 502 -1.99 -17.36 -6.30
N ALA A 503 -1.47 -17.05 -7.48
CA ALA A 503 -0.59 -15.93 -7.70
C ALA A 503 -0.80 -15.40 -9.13
N SER A 504 -0.82 -14.08 -9.29
CA SER A 504 -0.95 -13.45 -10.60
C SER A 504 -0.30 -12.08 -10.63
N PHE A 505 -0.08 -11.59 -11.85
CA PHE A 505 0.17 -10.18 -12.12
C PHE A 505 -1.02 -9.57 -12.85
N LEU A 506 -1.47 -8.40 -12.40
CA LEU A 506 -2.24 -7.49 -13.22
C LEU A 506 -1.28 -6.49 -13.86
N GLN A 507 -1.05 -6.64 -15.16
CA GLN A 507 -0.04 -5.87 -15.89
C GLN A 507 -0.69 -4.95 -16.92
N VAL A 508 -0.21 -3.70 -16.98
CA VAL A 508 -0.66 -2.72 -17.97
C VAL A 508 -0.38 -3.24 -19.39
N ASN A 509 -1.43 -3.31 -20.20
CA ASN A 509 -1.34 -3.68 -21.60
C ASN A 509 -0.83 -2.48 -22.44
N PRO A 510 0.35 -2.55 -23.07
CA PRO A 510 0.91 -1.45 -23.84
C PRO A 510 0.00 -0.99 -25.00
N ALA A 511 -0.73 -1.91 -25.63
CA ALA A 511 -1.63 -1.57 -26.73
C ALA A 511 -2.80 -0.70 -26.26
N ARG A 512 -3.38 -1.00 -25.10
CA ARG A 512 -4.46 -0.18 -24.49
C ARG A 512 -3.93 1.18 -24.02
N LEU A 513 -2.69 1.21 -23.51
CA LEU A 513 -2.05 2.46 -23.10
C LEU A 513 -1.90 3.42 -24.29
N ILE A 514 -1.39 2.94 -25.43
CA ILE A 514 -1.22 3.72 -26.66
C ILE A 514 -2.58 4.22 -27.18
N GLN A 515 -3.59 3.35 -27.24
CA GLN A 515 -4.94 3.73 -27.66
C GLN A 515 -5.53 4.84 -26.78
N SER A 516 -5.35 4.73 -25.46
CA SER A 516 -5.85 5.74 -24.50
C SER A 516 -5.15 7.10 -24.61
N GLN A 517 -3.94 7.16 -25.19
CA GLN A 517 -3.21 8.39 -25.42
C GLN A 517 -3.64 9.08 -26.72
N ARG A 518 -3.96 8.32 -27.78
CA ARG A 518 -4.45 8.87 -29.05
C ARG A 518 -5.77 9.63 -28.88
N ASN A 519 -6.71 9.08 -28.12
CA ASN A 519 -7.99 9.73 -27.85
C ASN A 519 -7.87 11.03 -27.04
N CYS A 520 -6.75 11.24 -26.34
CA CYS A 520 -6.46 12.50 -25.63
C CYS A 520 -5.71 13.53 -26.50
N LEU A 521 -5.23 13.15 -27.69
CA LEU A 521 -4.56 14.04 -28.64
C LEU A 521 -5.50 14.45 -29.79
N GLU A 522 -6.55 13.67 -30.05
CA GLU A 522 -7.60 13.97 -31.04
C GLU A 522 -8.78 14.79 -30.47
N ALA A 523 -8.85 14.94 -29.14
CA ALA A 523 -9.80 15.80 -28.42
C ALA A 523 -9.08 16.99 -27.80
#